data_AF-A0AB38I7D4-F1
#
_entry.id   AF-A0AB38I7D4-F1
#
_cell.length_a   1.000
_cell.length_b   1.000
_cell.length_c   1.000
_cell.angle_alpha   90.00
_cell.angle_beta   90.00
_cell.angle_gamma   90.00
#
_symmetry.space_group_name_H-M   'P 1'
#
loop_
_entity.id
_entity.type
_entity.pdbx_description
1 polymer ?
#
loop_
_entity_poly.entity_id
_entity_poly.type
_entity_poly.pdbx_seq_one_letter_code
_entity_poly.pdbx_strand_id
1 'polypeptide(L)' 'MYDARTRTRKPISIILGLTLLGAGFFGFGYMLFHVVEPISIKLWLIPITIFAAGAAILWDDFKSS' A
#
# COMPACT_ATOMS: atom_id res chain seq x y z
N MET A 1 20.03 25.44 10.38
CA MET A 1 19.28 24.61 11.36
C MET A 1 18.43 23.63 10.57
N TYR A 2 18.95 22.43 10.28
CA TYR A 2 18.26 21.47 9.42
C TYR A 2 17.58 20.38 10.26
N ASP A 3 16.26 20.53 10.36
CA ASP A 3 15.31 19.49 9.90
C ASP A 3 15.23 18.15 10.66
N ALA A 4 14.90 18.20 11.95
CA ALA A 4 14.40 17.01 12.65
C ALA A 4 13.05 16.50 12.08
N ARG A 5 12.25 17.40 11.46
CA ARG A 5 10.94 17.05 10.88
C ARG A 5 11.04 16.13 9.65
N THR A 6 12.03 16.30 8.78
CA THR A 6 12.19 15.45 7.59
C THR A 6 12.68 14.05 7.96
N ARG A 7 13.55 13.93 8.98
CA ARG A 7 14.07 12.63 9.44
C ARG A 7 12.99 11.73 10.06
N THR A 8 12.01 12.28 10.77
CA THR A 8 10.91 11.49 11.36
C THR A 8 9.80 11.17 10.37
N ARG A 9 9.67 11.92 9.26
CA ARG A 9 8.65 11.68 8.24
C ARG A 9 8.95 10.45 7.38
N LYS A 10 10.22 10.25 7.00
CA LYS A 10 10.66 9.10 6.17
C LYS A 10 10.27 7.72 6.73
N PRO A 11 10.48 7.41 8.02
CA PRO A 11 10.09 6.11 8.57
C PRO A 11 8.58 5.88 8.55
N ILE A 12 7.79 6.94 8.78
CA ILE A 12 6.33 6.85 8.84
C ILE A 12 5.75 6.55 7.46
N SER A 13 6.23 7.23 6.42
CA SER A 13 5.79 6.97 5.04
C SER A 13 6.20 5.58 4.55
N ILE A 14 7.39 5.10 4.93
CA ILE A 14 7.84 3.73 4.63
C ILE A 14 6.95 2.68 5.31
N ILE A 15 6.67 2.84 6.61
CA ILE A 15 5.81 1.90 7.36
C ILE A 15 4.40 1.90 6.77
N LEU A 16 3.85 3.08 6.47
CA LEU A 16 2.53 3.22 5.85
C LEU A 16 2.49 2.56 4.47
N GLY A 17 3.47 2.85 3.62
CA GLY A 17 3.60 2.30 2.28
C GLY A 17 3.69 0.78 2.29
N LEU A 18 4.55 0.20 3.15
CA LEU A 18 4.67 -1.26 3.32
C LEU A 18 3.38 -1.90 3.84
N THR A 19 2.71 -1.25 4.79
CA THR A 19 1.43 -1.75 5.34
C THR A 19 0.36 -1.80 4.26
N LEU A 20 0.24 -0.75 3.45
CA LEU A 20 -0.72 -0.68 2.35
C LEU A 20 -0.38 -1.67 1.24
N LEU A 21 0.90 -1.80 0.88
CA LEU A 21 1.37 -2.78 -0.10
C LEU A 21 1.04 -4.20 0.34
N GLY A 22 1.34 -4.52 1.61
CA GLY A 22 1.02 -5.80 2.21
C GLY A 22 -0.48 -6.05 2.24
N ALA A 23 -1.27 -5.12 2.78
CA ALA A 23 -2.73 -5.26 2.88
C ALA A 23 -3.40 -5.45 1.53
N GLY A 24 -2.98 -4.68 0.51
CA GLY A 24 -3.48 -4.83 -0.85
C GLY A 24 -3.11 -6.18 -1.48
N PHE A 25 -1.86 -6.62 -1.29
CA PHE A 25 -1.41 -7.92 -1.80
C PHE A 25 -2.11 -9.10 -1.13
N PHE A 26 -2.20 -9.09 0.21
CA PHE A 26 -2.90 -10.13 0.97
C PHE A 26 -4.41 -10.12 0.69
N GLY A 27 -5.03 -8.95 0.60
CA GLY A 27 -6.45 -8.83 0.25
C GLY A 27 -6.75 -9.36 -1.15
N PHE A 28 -5.88 -9.06 -2.12
CA PHE A 28 -6.00 -9.57 -3.48
C PHE A 28 -5.77 -11.09 -3.53
N GLY A 29 -4.75 -11.61 -2.85
CA GLY A 29 -4.49 -13.04 -2.75
C GLY A 29 -5.65 -13.80 -2.08
N TYR A 30 -6.19 -13.25 -0.99
CA TYR A 30 -7.36 -13.82 -0.33
C TYR A 30 -8.55 -13.90 -1.30
N MET A 31 -8.79 -12.82 -2.06
CA MET A 31 -9.85 -12.80 -3.07
C MET A 31 -9.60 -13.78 -4.23
N LEU A 32 -8.35 -14.04 -4.61
CA LEU A 32 -8.04 -15.03 -5.64
C LEU A 32 -8.29 -16.48 -5.20
N PHE A 33 -7.98 -16.82 -3.96
CA PHE A 33 -7.98 -18.22 -3.51
C PHE A 33 -9.21 -18.65 -2.69
N HIS A 34 -9.94 -17.71 -2.08
CA HIS A 34 -11.05 -18.04 -1.17
C HIS A 34 -12.43 -17.58 -1.67
N VAL A 35 -12.50 -16.96 -2.84
CA VAL A 35 -13.76 -16.46 -3.41
C VAL A 35 -14.41 -17.57 -4.22
N VAL A 36 -15.44 -18.15 -3.64
CA VAL A 36 -16.23 -19.24 -4.23
C VAL A 36 -17.42 -18.70 -5.03
N GLU A 37 -17.96 -17.54 -4.64
CA GLU A 37 -19.07 -16.87 -5.33
C GLU A 37 -18.58 -15.71 -6.21
N PRO A 38 -19.29 -15.39 -7.31
CA PRO A 38 -18.90 -14.28 -8.17
C PRO A 38 -19.00 -12.93 -7.44
N ILE A 39 -17.87 -12.47 -6.91
CA ILE A 39 -17.74 -11.16 -6.28
C ILE A 39 -17.74 -10.08 -7.35
N SER A 40 -18.53 -9.02 -7.13
CA SER A 40 -18.57 -7.86 -8.01
C SER A 40 -17.16 -7.28 -8.20
N ILE A 41 -16.80 -6.98 -9.45
CA ILE A 41 -15.51 -6.36 -9.79
C ILE A 41 -15.19 -5.11 -8.96
N LYS A 42 -16.22 -4.40 -8.47
CA LYS A 42 -16.07 -3.24 -7.59
C LYS A 42 -15.33 -3.58 -6.29
N LEU A 43 -15.54 -4.79 -5.75
CA LEU A 43 -14.87 -5.25 -4.54
C LEU A 43 -13.42 -5.65 -4.80
N TRP A 44 -13.10 -6.12 -6.01
CA TRP A 44 -11.73 -6.39 -6.45
C TRP A 44 -10.88 -5.12 -6.61
N LEU A 45 -11.50 -3.98 -6.91
CA LEU A 45 -10.80 -2.70 -7.00
C LEU A 45 -10.26 -2.24 -5.64
N ILE A 46 -10.85 -2.69 -4.53
CA ILE A 46 -10.43 -2.28 -3.17
C ILE A 46 -8.99 -2.72 -2.87
N PRO A 47 -8.62 -4.02 -2.91
CA PRO A 47 -7.25 -4.42 -2.65
C PRO A 47 -6.25 -3.89 -3.69
N ILE A 48 -6.67 -3.75 -4.96
CA ILE A 48 -5.82 -3.20 -6.03
C ILE A 48 -5.47 -1.72 -5.77
N THR A 49 -6.46 -0.90 -5.40
CA THR A 49 -6.23 0.52 -5.10
C THR A 49 -5.37 0.70 -3.85
N ILE A 50 -5.60 -0.11 -2.82
CA ILE A 50 -4.77 -0.13 -1.61
C ILE A 50 -3.32 -0.48 -1.95
N PHE A 51 -3.11 -1.51 -2.77
CA PHE A 51 -1.78 -1.92 -3.24
C PHE A 51 -1.10 -0.79 -4.03
N ALA A 52 -1.80 -0.21 -5.00
CA ALA A 52 -1.27 0.88 -5.84
C ALA A 52 -0.91 2.12 -5.00
N ALA A 53 -1.74 2.47 -4.02
CA ALA A 53 -1.45 3.57 -3.10
C ALA A 53 -0.19 3.29 -2.25
N GLY A 54 -0.04 2.07 -1.72
CA GLY A 54 1.17 1.66 -1.00
C GLY A 54 2.43 1.74 -1.85
N ALA A 55 2.36 1.25 -3.09
CA ALA A 55 3.47 1.32 -4.05
C ALA A 55 3.82 2.76 -4.41
N ALA A 56 2.84 3.64 -4.61
CA ALA A 56 3.06 5.04 -4.92
C ALA A 56 3.76 5.79 -3.76
N ILE A 57 3.36 5.52 -2.51
CA ILE A 57 3.99 6.12 -1.33
C ILE A 57 5.44 5.66 -1.21
N LEU A 58 5.71 4.36 -1.33
CA LEU A 58 7.09 3.85 -1.28
C LEU A 58 7.94 4.38 -2.44
N TRP A 59 7.36 4.51 -3.62
CA TRP A 59 8.06 5.05 -4.79
C TRP A 59 8.47 6.51 -4.60
N ASP A 60 7.59 7.33 -4.00
CA ASP A 60 7.90 8.71 -3.66
C ASP A 60 9.02 8.78 -2.60
N ASP A 61 8.96 7.93 -1.57
CA ASP A 61 10.01 7.81 -0.55
C ASP A 61 11.37 7.40 -1.13
N PHE A 62 11.39 6.45 -2.06
CA PHE A 62 12.62 5.99 -2.72
C PHE A 62 13.23 7.08 -3.62
N LYS A 63 12.40 7.82 -4.37
CA LYS A 63 12.87 8.95 -5.19
C LYS A 63 13.33 10.15 -4.37
N SER A 64 12.76 10.33 -3.19
CA SER A 64 13.09 11.42 -2.25
C SER A 64 14.28 11.07 -1.35
N SER A 65 15.07 10.03 -1.71
CA SER A 65 16.25 9.58 -0.96
C SER A 65 17.58 9.89 -1.59
#